data_AF-A0A950M784-F1
#
_entry.id   AF-A0A950M784-F1
#
_cell.length_a   1.000
_cell.length_b   1.000
_cell.length_c   1.000
_cell.angle_alpha   90.00
_cell.angle_beta   90.00
_cell.angle_gamma   90.00
#
_symmetry.space_group_name_H-M   'P 1'
#
loop_
_entity.id
_entity.type
_entity.pdbx_description
1 polymer ?
#
loop_
_entity_poly.entity_id
_entity_poly.type
_entity_poly.pdbx_seq_one_letter_code
_entity_poly.pdbx_strand_id
1 'polypeptide(L)'
;DVGDYNKDGTSDILWRNDTGDLGIWELKNGLKVGGVDLGPVATSAHVEGVGDFNHDNTSDILWRDDSGNVSIWEMQNAAVLRTIGLGNMDNTWHIADVGDYNKDGTSDILWRNDNGDVKTWEMQNGVLLGTTDLSIVGPAGTSMAITSCWCDSPSRRHPRLTDAATAG
;
A
#
# COMPACT_ATOMS: atom_id res chain seq x y z
N ASP A 1 1.01 -9.90 3.66
CA ASP A 1 1.00 -8.55 4.25
C ASP A 1 0.66 -8.64 5.74
N VAL A 2 0.73 -7.54 6.49
CA VAL A 2 0.39 -7.46 7.91
C VAL A 2 -0.61 -6.33 8.16
N GLY A 3 -1.60 -6.58 9.02
CA GLY A 3 -2.67 -5.63 9.34
C GLY A 3 -3.54 -6.16 10.45
N ASP A 4 -4.26 -5.29 11.16
CA ASP A 4 -5.25 -5.70 12.16
C ASP A 4 -6.60 -5.92 11.46
N TYR A 5 -6.85 -7.15 10.99
CA TYR A 5 -8.04 -7.46 10.19
C TYR A 5 -9.27 -7.78 11.05
N ASN A 6 -9.10 -8.01 12.35
CA ASN A 6 -10.18 -8.32 13.29
C ASN A 6 -10.39 -7.26 14.40
N LYS A 7 -9.62 -6.17 14.36
CA LYS A 7 -9.71 -5.02 15.26
C LYS A 7 -9.45 -5.39 16.72
N ASP A 8 -8.58 -6.36 16.97
CA ASP A 8 -8.21 -6.77 18.33
C ASP A 8 -7.02 -5.99 18.91
N GLY A 9 -6.43 -5.10 18.10
CA GLY A 9 -5.26 -4.30 18.44
C GLY A 9 -3.92 -4.99 18.14
N THR A 10 -3.95 -6.20 17.58
CA THR A 10 -2.78 -6.96 17.16
C THR A 10 -2.75 -7.06 15.64
N SER A 11 -1.59 -6.82 15.03
CA SER A 11 -1.42 -7.12 13.61
C SER A 11 -1.42 -8.63 13.37
N ASP A 12 -2.24 -9.05 12.41
CA ASP A 12 -2.35 -10.39 11.86
C ASP A 12 -1.53 -10.53 10.57
N ILE A 13 -1.48 -11.75 10.03
CA ILE A 13 -0.80 -12.04 8.76
C ILE A 13 -1.82 -12.42 7.69
N LEU A 14 -1.83 -11.66 6.58
CA LEU A 14 -2.46 -12.07 5.33
C LEU A 14 -1.47 -12.90 4.53
N TRP A 15 -1.82 -14.16 4.24
CA TRP A 15 -1.00 -15.10 3.49
C TRP A 15 -1.74 -15.58 2.25
N ARG A 16 -0.97 -15.89 1.20
CA ARG A 16 -1.48 -16.46 -0.05
C ARG A 16 -0.51 -17.53 -0.57
N ASN A 17 -1.02 -18.54 -1.25
CA ASN A 17 -0.20 -19.52 -1.97
C ASN A 17 -0.30 -19.37 -3.51
N ASP A 18 0.52 -20.12 -4.23
CA ASP A 18 0.61 -20.05 -5.71
C ASP A 18 -0.66 -20.54 -6.43
N THR A 19 -1.53 -21.30 -5.74
CA THR A 19 -2.83 -21.72 -6.29
C THR A 19 -3.92 -20.68 -6.09
N GLY A 20 -3.62 -19.58 -5.39
CA GLY A 20 -4.53 -18.47 -5.15
C GLY A 20 -5.32 -18.59 -3.86
N ASP A 21 -5.12 -19.63 -3.05
CA ASP A 21 -5.76 -19.72 -1.74
C ASP A 21 -5.23 -18.60 -0.85
N LEU A 22 -6.15 -17.88 -0.23
CA LEU A 22 -5.88 -16.69 0.57
C LEU A 22 -6.49 -16.89 1.95
N GLY A 23 -5.76 -16.47 2.98
CA GLY A 23 -6.31 -16.47 4.32
C GLY A 23 -5.58 -15.52 5.26
N ILE A 24 -6.13 -15.44 6.46
CA ILE A 24 -5.56 -14.66 7.56
C ILE A 24 -5.11 -15.63 8.65
N TRP A 25 -3.94 -15.38 9.23
CA TRP A 25 -3.54 -15.96 10.51
C TRP A 25 -3.72 -14.91 11.58
N GLU A 26 -4.61 -15.21 12.52
CA GLU A 26 -4.87 -14.34 13.66
C GLU A 26 -3.76 -14.51 14.70
N LEU A 27 -3.18 -13.40 15.14
CA LEU A 27 -2.03 -13.41 16.04
C LEU A 27 -2.37 -12.82 17.41
N LYS A 28 -1.72 -13.36 18.44
CA LYS A 28 -1.72 -12.77 19.78
C LYS A 28 -0.39 -13.02 20.45
N ASN A 29 0.25 -11.96 20.97
CA ASN A 29 1.58 -12.03 21.57
C ASN A 29 2.62 -12.71 20.66
N GLY A 30 2.54 -12.49 19.34
CA GLY A 30 3.43 -13.09 18.34
C GLY A 30 3.17 -14.57 18.03
N LEU A 31 2.09 -15.15 18.54
CA LEU A 31 1.70 -16.54 18.27
C LEU A 31 0.42 -16.60 17.44
N LYS A 32 0.36 -17.54 16.50
CA LYS A 32 -0.88 -17.85 15.78
C LYS A 32 -1.89 -18.48 16.74
N VAL A 33 -3.03 -17.82 16.92
CA VAL A 33 -4.13 -18.27 17.79
C VAL A 33 -5.36 -18.71 17.01
N GLY A 34 -5.48 -18.31 15.74
CA GLY A 34 -6.62 -18.61 14.89
C GLY A 34 -6.27 -18.47 13.41
N GLY A 35 -7.31 -18.50 12.59
CA GLY A 35 -7.17 -18.27 11.16
C GLY A 35 -8.48 -18.36 10.41
N VAL A 36 -8.57 -17.55 9.36
CA VAL A 36 -9.73 -17.45 8.48
C VAL A 36 -9.29 -17.82 7.06
N ASP A 37 -10.07 -18.67 6.41
CA ASP A 37 -9.95 -18.94 4.97
C ASP A 37 -10.84 -17.94 4.23
N LEU A 38 -10.23 -17.11 3.37
CA LEU A 38 -10.94 -16.13 2.55
C LEU A 38 -11.31 -16.71 1.17
N GLY A 39 -10.91 -17.95 0.90
CA GLY A 39 -11.15 -18.64 -0.35
C GLY A 39 -10.13 -18.31 -1.43
N PRO A 40 -10.30 -18.90 -2.62
CA PRO A 40 -9.38 -18.70 -3.74
C PRO A 40 -9.61 -17.34 -4.41
N VAL A 41 -8.50 -16.65 -4.71
CA VAL A 41 -8.47 -15.43 -5.51
C VAL A 41 -7.68 -15.70 -6.80
N ALA A 42 -8.17 -15.17 -7.92
CA ALA A 42 -7.50 -15.31 -9.22
C ALA A 42 -6.03 -14.86 -9.14
N THR A 43 -5.11 -15.66 -9.67
CA THR A 43 -3.66 -15.40 -9.63
C THR A 43 -3.22 -14.15 -10.39
N SER A 44 -4.08 -13.62 -11.25
CA SER A 44 -3.89 -12.34 -11.94
C SER A 44 -4.19 -11.11 -11.08
N ALA A 45 -4.76 -11.28 -9.88
CA ALA A 45 -4.98 -10.21 -8.91
C ALA A 45 -3.90 -10.27 -7.83
N HIS A 46 -3.34 -9.12 -7.44
CA HIS A 46 -2.21 -8.97 -6.53
C HIS A 46 -2.60 -8.10 -5.36
N VAL A 47 -2.11 -8.45 -4.17
CA VAL A 47 -2.19 -7.57 -3.00
C VAL A 47 -1.12 -6.50 -3.17
N GLU A 48 -1.54 -5.24 -3.23
CA GLU A 48 -0.64 -4.09 -3.45
C GLU A 48 -0.47 -3.25 -2.19
N GLY A 49 -1.29 -3.47 -1.17
CA GLY A 49 -1.15 -2.83 0.14
C GLY A 49 -2.29 -3.15 1.09
N VAL A 50 -2.15 -2.67 2.31
CA VAL A 50 -3.10 -2.83 3.41
C VAL A 50 -3.21 -1.49 4.14
N GLY A 51 -4.43 -1.10 4.51
CA GLY A 51 -4.70 0.17 5.17
C GLY A 51 -6.17 0.27 5.58
N ASP A 52 -6.53 1.23 6.43
CA ASP A 52 -7.92 1.51 6.77
C ASP A 52 -8.51 2.45 5.71
N PHE A 53 -9.24 1.90 4.72
CA PHE A 53 -9.79 2.68 3.61
C PHE A 53 -11.21 3.19 3.87
N ASN A 54 -11.81 2.82 5.01
CA ASN A 54 -13.20 3.16 5.35
C ASN A 54 -13.39 3.82 6.72
N HIS A 55 -12.30 4.12 7.43
CA HIS A 55 -12.24 4.75 8.74
C HIS A 55 -12.91 3.92 9.85
N ASP A 56 -12.96 2.60 9.72
CA ASP A 56 -13.51 1.72 10.74
C ASP A 56 -12.45 1.16 11.71
N ASN A 57 -11.17 1.51 11.53
CA ASN A 57 -9.99 1.02 12.25
C ASN A 57 -9.68 -0.48 12.05
N THR A 58 -10.27 -1.11 11.05
CA THR A 58 -9.88 -2.43 10.55
C THR A 58 -8.97 -2.22 9.35
N SER A 59 -7.97 -3.08 9.22
CA SER A 59 -7.14 -3.09 8.01
C SER A 59 -7.91 -3.74 6.86
N ASP A 60 -8.05 -3.02 5.75
CA ASP A 60 -8.61 -3.47 4.48
C ASP A 60 -7.49 -3.87 3.51
N ILE A 61 -7.84 -4.54 2.40
CA ILE A 61 -6.86 -5.06 1.43
C ILE A 61 -7.01 -4.35 0.08
N LEU A 62 -5.93 -3.72 -0.38
CA LEU A 62 -5.84 -3.12 -1.72
C LEU A 62 -5.39 -4.17 -2.73
N TRP A 63 -6.19 -4.34 -3.78
CA TRP A 63 -5.96 -5.26 -4.87
C TRP A 63 -5.75 -4.54 -6.18
N ARG A 64 -4.86 -5.08 -7.01
CA ARG A 64 -4.74 -4.72 -8.42
C ARG A 64 -4.61 -5.95 -9.29
N ASP A 65 -5.30 -5.97 -10.43
CA ASP A 65 -5.12 -7.04 -11.42
C ASP A 65 -4.13 -6.67 -12.54
N ASP A 66 -3.68 -7.68 -13.30
CA ASP A 66 -2.76 -7.52 -14.44
C ASP A 66 -3.29 -6.57 -15.53
N SER A 67 -4.60 -6.32 -15.56
CA SER A 67 -5.24 -5.39 -16.50
C SER A 67 -5.30 -3.96 -15.96
N GLY A 68 -4.79 -3.73 -14.74
CA GLY A 68 -4.75 -2.42 -14.09
C GLY A 68 -6.01 -2.06 -13.29
N ASN A 69 -6.98 -2.97 -13.15
CA ASN A 69 -8.15 -2.70 -12.32
C ASN A 69 -7.78 -2.72 -10.85
N VAL A 70 -8.24 -1.72 -10.11
CA VAL A 70 -7.94 -1.53 -8.70
C VAL A 70 -9.22 -1.69 -7.90
N SER A 71 -9.16 -2.46 -6.82
CA SER A 71 -10.27 -2.63 -5.89
C SER A 71 -9.79 -2.77 -4.46
N ILE A 72 -10.68 -2.48 -3.51
CA ILE A 72 -10.46 -2.71 -2.08
C ILE A 72 -11.39 -3.83 -1.64
N TRP A 73 -10.86 -4.74 -0.83
CA TRP A 73 -11.68 -5.59 0.02
C TRP A 73 -11.79 -4.92 1.38
N GLU A 74 -12.98 -4.43 1.69
CA GLU A 74 -13.27 -3.93 3.03
C GLU A 74 -13.41 -5.14 3.96
N MET A 75 -12.69 -5.11 5.07
CA MET A 75 -12.60 -6.20 6.02
C MET A 75 -13.37 -5.85 7.29
N GLN A 76 -14.00 -6.85 7.88
CA GLN A 76 -14.62 -6.73 9.20
C GLN A 76 -14.54 -8.06 9.92
N ASN A 77 -13.97 -8.07 11.13
CA ASN A 77 -13.80 -9.29 11.94
C ASN A 77 -13.11 -10.43 11.16
N ALA A 78 -12.00 -10.12 10.46
CA ALA A 78 -11.23 -11.01 9.60
C ALA A 78 -11.99 -11.64 8.42
N ALA A 79 -13.15 -11.09 8.04
CA ALA A 79 -13.92 -11.52 6.86
C ALA A 79 -14.07 -10.36 5.86
N VAL A 80 -14.22 -10.69 4.57
CA VAL A 80 -14.53 -9.69 3.54
C VAL A 80 -15.98 -9.23 3.71
N LEU A 81 -16.17 -7.96 4.05
CA LEU A 81 -17.49 -7.34 4.15
C LEU A 81 -18.06 -7.07 2.75
N ARG A 82 -17.26 -6.47 1.87
CA ARG A 82 -17.59 -6.19 0.46
C ARG A 82 -16.34 -5.83 -0.34
N THR A 83 -16.51 -5.79 -1.66
CA THR A 83 -15.51 -5.29 -2.60
C THR A 83 -15.91 -3.93 -3.15
N ILE A 84 -14.97 -3.00 -3.20
CA ILE A 84 -15.12 -1.66 -3.79
C ILE A 84 -14.22 -1.56 -5.00
N GLY A 85 -14.79 -1.36 -6.20
CA GLY A 85 -14.01 -1.05 -7.40
C GLY A 85 -13.65 0.43 -7.43
N LEU A 86 -12.36 0.76 -7.53
CA LEU A 86 -11.88 2.15 -7.60
C LEU A 86 -11.69 2.64 -9.04
N GLY A 87 -11.55 1.71 -9.99
CA GLY A 87 -11.37 2.01 -11.40
C GLY A 87 -10.18 1.28 -11.99
N ASN A 88 -9.63 1.82 -13.07
CA ASN A 88 -8.49 1.27 -13.78
C ASN A 88 -7.37 2.32 -13.85
N MET A 89 -6.16 1.90 -13.54
CA MET A 89 -4.94 2.69 -13.72
C MET A 89 -4.01 1.88 -14.60
N ASP A 90 -3.56 2.47 -15.70
CA ASP A 90 -2.70 1.77 -16.66
C ASP A 90 -1.38 1.31 -16.03
N ASN A 91 -0.75 0.31 -16.63
CA ASN A 91 0.40 -0.38 -16.05
C ASN A 91 1.72 0.43 -16.08
N THR A 92 1.72 1.66 -16.60
CA THR A 92 2.87 2.57 -16.43
C THR A 92 2.86 3.26 -15.06
N TRP A 93 1.73 3.17 -14.33
CA TRP A 93 1.61 3.61 -12.95
C TRP A 93 1.73 2.42 -12.01
N HIS A 94 2.41 2.63 -10.89
CA HIS A 94 2.63 1.65 -9.83
C HIS A 94 2.16 2.21 -8.49
N ILE A 95 1.58 1.36 -7.65
CA ILE A 95 1.29 1.71 -6.27
C ILE A 95 2.62 1.76 -5.54
N ALA A 96 2.96 2.93 -5.01
CA ALA A 96 4.22 3.18 -4.33
C ALA A 96 4.09 3.02 -2.82
N ASP A 97 2.94 3.38 -2.26
CA ASP A 97 2.67 3.35 -0.83
C ASP A 97 1.15 3.50 -0.54
N VAL A 98 0.74 3.14 0.67
CA VAL A 98 -0.61 3.33 1.21
C VAL A 98 -0.50 4.07 2.54
N GLY A 99 -1.25 5.15 2.72
CA GLY A 99 -1.22 5.91 3.97
C GLY A 99 -2.11 7.15 3.95
N ASP A 100 -2.43 7.67 5.14
CA ASP A 100 -3.25 8.88 5.29
C ASP A 100 -2.40 10.15 5.02
N TYR A 101 -2.45 10.66 3.78
CA TYR A 101 -1.64 11.81 3.38
C TYR A 101 -2.38 13.15 3.56
N ASN A 102 -3.71 13.12 3.67
CA ASN A 102 -4.55 14.29 3.84
C ASN A 102 -5.04 14.52 5.30
N LYS A 103 -4.78 13.58 6.20
CA LYS A 103 -5.14 13.56 7.63
C LYS A 103 -6.64 13.49 7.90
N ASP A 104 -7.40 12.84 7.01
CA ASP A 104 -8.83 12.63 7.22
C ASP A 104 -9.15 11.34 7.99
N GLY A 105 -8.13 10.54 8.30
CA GLY A 105 -8.23 9.28 9.02
C GLY A 105 -8.45 8.07 8.13
N THR A 106 -8.53 8.25 6.82
CA THR A 106 -8.58 7.18 5.82
C THR A 106 -7.22 7.03 5.16
N SER A 107 -6.83 5.81 4.80
CA SER A 107 -5.63 5.55 4.01
C SER A 107 -5.85 5.95 2.56
N ASP A 108 -4.97 6.76 2.00
CA ASP A 108 -4.92 7.09 0.57
C ASP A 108 -3.97 6.15 -0.18
N ILE A 109 -3.97 6.21 -1.52
CA ILE A 109 -3.08 5.41 -2.37
C ILE A 109 -2.10 6.33 -3.10
N LEU A 110 -0.80 6.15 -2.86
CA LEU A 110 0.25 6.88 -3.57
C LEU A 110 0.64 6.13 -4.84
N TRP A 111 0.57 6.83 -5.97
CA TRP A 111 0.92 6.32 -7.28
C TRP A 111 2.18 6.96 -7.82
N ARG A 112 3.03 6.16 -8.47
CA ARG A 112 4.23 6.62 -9.18
C ARG A 112 4.23 6.08 -10.61
N ASN A 113 4.42 6.96 -11.59
CA ASN A 113 4.57 6.59 -12.98
C ASN A 113 6.04 6.30 -13.33
N ASP A 114 6.25 5.46 -14.35
CA ASP A 114 7.55 5.21 -14.98
C ASP A 114 8.29 6.49 -15.41
N ASN A 115 7.55 7.51 -15.84
CA ASN A 115 8.09 8.81 -16.24
C ASN A 115 8.51 9.69 -15.04
N GLY A 116 8.27 9.23 -13.80
CA GLY A 116 8.59 9.93 -12.56
C GLY A 116 7.46 10.78 -11.99
N ASP A 117 6.30 10.85 -12.64
CA ASP A 117 5.13 11.54 -12.10
C ASP A 117 4.61 10.85 -10.84
N VAL A 118 4.07 11.64 -9.92
CA VAL A 118 3.51 11.16 -8.65
C VAL A 118 2.14 11.76 -8.45
N LYS A 119 1.18 10.96 -8.01
CA LYS A 119 -0.16 11.42 -7.63
C LYS A 119 -0.70 10.59 -6.48
N THR A 120 -1.70 11.11 -5.78
CA THR A 120 -2.49 10.34 -4.80
C THR A 120 -3.89 10.10 -5.33
N TRP A 121 -4.46 8.94 -5.02
CA TRP A 121 -5.89 8.71 -5.01
C TRP A 121 -6.38 8.92 -3.59
N GLU A 122 -7.23 9.93 -3.41
CA GLU A 122 -7.73 10.35 -2.11
C GLU A 122 -8.97 9.54 -1.76
N MET A 123 -8.90 8.81 -0.64
CA MET A 123 -9.97 7.98 -0.15
C MET A 123 -10.66 8.66 1.03
N GLN A 124 -11.97 8.45 1.16
CA GLN A 124 -12.71 8.86 2.33
C GLN A 124 -13.87 7.89 2.58
N ASN A 125 -13.86 7.24 3.74
CA ASN A 125 -14.95 6.34 4.18
C ASN A 125 -15.38 5.31 3.11
N GLY A 126 -14.42 4.66 2.44
CA GLY A 126 -14.66 3.64 1.42
C GLY A 126 -14.99 4.20 0.03
N VAL A 127 -14.74 5.49 -0.21
CA VAL A 127 -15.03 6.14 -1.50
C VAL A 127 -13.78 6.84 -2.03
N LEU A 128 -13.48 6.62 -3.31
CA LEU A 128 -12.50 7.44 -4.03
C LEU A 128 -13.08 8.83 -4.26
N LEU A 129 -12.55 9.82 -3.56
CA LEU A 129 -12.99 11.22 -3.69
C LEU A 129 -12.39 11.92 -4.90
N GLY A 130 -11.13 11.62 -5.20
CA GLY A 130 -10.41 12.36 -6.21
C GLY A 130 -8.98 11.91 -6.40
N THR A 131 -8.27 12.68 -7.21
CA THR A 131 -6.85 12.50 -7.50
C THR A 131 -6.13 13.83 -7.33
N THR A 132 -4.97 13.79 -6.69
CA THR A 132 -4.10 14.97 -6.53
C THR A 132 -2.74 14.69 -7.15
N ASP A 133 -2.35 15.51 -8.13
CA ASP A 133 -1.03 15.43 -8.75
C ASP A 133 0.02 16.11 -7.86
N LEU A 134 1.06 15.36 -7.50
CA LEU A 134 2.16 15.79 -6.63
C LEU A 134 3.46 16.09 -7.39
N SER A 135 3.49 15.90 -8.71
CA SER A 135 4.64 16.25 -9.54
C SER A 135 4.95 17.75 -9.46
N ILE A 136 6.18 18.10 -9.05
CA ILE A 136 6.70 19.47 -9.21
C ILE A 136 6.97 19.68 -10.69
N VAL A 137 6.13 20.49 -11.34
CA VAL A 137 6.46 21.08 -12.64
C VAL A 137 7.54 22.13 -12.40
N GLY A 138 8.81 21.78 -12.61
CA GLY A 138 9.85 22.79 -12.76
C GLY A 138 9.55 23.68 -13.96
N PRO A 139 9.92 24.98 -13.96
CA PRO A 139 9.77 25.81 -15.14
C PRO A 139 10.58 25.17 -16.28
N ALA A 140 9.89 24.76 -17.34
CA ALA A 140 10.41 24.04 -18.51
C ALA A 140 11.06 22.67 -18.20
N GLY A 141 10.23 21.66 -17.89
CA GLY A 141 10.50 20.26 -18.26
C GLY A 141 11.60 19.53 -17.48
N THR A 142 12.10 20.06 -16.38
CA THR A 142 12.96 19.30 -15.47
C THR A 142 12.15 18.77 -14.30
N SER A 143 12.02 17.44 -14.22
CA SER A 143 11.54 16.74 -13.03
C SER A 143 12.53 16.97 -11.88
N MET A 144 12.08 17.59 -10.79
CA MET A 144 12.82 17.54 -9.53
C MET A 144 12.48 16.21 -8.88
N ALA A 145 13.44 15.29 -8.85
CA ALA A 145 13.28 14.06 -8.08
C ALA A 145 13.08 14.42 -6.61
N ILE A 146 11.94 14.02 -6.02
CA ILE A 146 11.89 13.76 -4.59
C ILE A 146 12.88 12.62 -4.37
N THR A 147 14.10 12.97 -3.98
CA THR A 147 15.08 11.99 -3.54
C THR A 147 14.57 11.53 -2.18
N SER A 148 13.92 10.37 -2.14
CA SER A 148 13.68 9.70 -0.88
C SER A 148 15.05 9.43 -0.26
N CYS A 149 15.33 10.09 0.86
CA CYS A 149 16.43 9.68 1.70
C CYS A 149 15.94 8.40 2.39
N TRP A 150 16.22 7.25 1.79
CA TRP A 150 16.03 5.97 2.44
C TRP A 150 16.89 5.98 3.71
N CYS A 151 16.25 6.08 4.87
CA CYS A 151 16.90 5.68 6.11
C CYS A 151 16.81 4.15 6.14
N ASP A 152 17.82 3.49 5.57
CA ASP A 152 18.06 2.07 5.83
C ASP A 152 18.16 1.89 7.34
N SER A 153 17.34 0.99 7.88
CA SER A 153 17.37 0.62 9.30
C SER A 153 18.78 0.15 9.69
N PRO A 154 19.37 0.62 10.80
CA PRO A 154 20.78 0.34 11.09
C PRO A 154 20.93 -1.09 11.65
N SER A 155 21.18 -2.06 10.76
CA SER A 155 21.93 -3.24 11.14
C SER A 155 22.82 -3.75 10.00
N ARG A 156 23.93 -3.03 9.73
CA ARG A 156 25.27 -3.60 9.47
C ARG A 156 26.29 -2.51 9.09
N ARG A 157 27.25 -2.32 10.01
CA ARG A 157 28.59 -1.70 9.94
C ARG A 157 28.98 -0.92 8.67
N HIS A 158 29.28 0.36 8.88
CA HIS A 158 29.93 1.29 7.94
C HIS A 158 31.36 0.89 7.54
N PRO A 159 31.78 1.22 6.30
CA PRO A 159 33.10 1.76 6.03
C PRO A 159 33.05 3.29 6.01
N ARG A 160 34.00 3.90 6.73
CA ARG A 160 34.25 5.34 6.87
C ARG A 160 34.70 5.93 5.52
N LEU A 161 34.03 6.97 5.01
CA LEU A 161 34.54 7.81 3.93
C LEU A 161 35.21 9.06 4.53
N THR A 162 36.47 9.27 4.19
CA THR A 162 37.21 10.52 4.41
C THR A 162 37.05 11.42 3.19
N ASP A 163 36.74 12.69 3.43
CA ASP A 163 36.60 13.73 2.42
C ASP A 163 37.87 13.93 1.57
N ALA A 164 37.67 14.17 0.27
CA ALA A 164 38.62 14.90 -0.55
C ALA A 164 37.86 15.70 -1.61
N ALA A 165 37.70 17.01 -1.36
CA ALA A 165 37.44 17.99 -2.40
C ALA A 165 38.72 18.18 -3.23
N THR A 166 38.59 18.16 -4.55
CA THR A 166 39.55 18.79 -5.46
C THR A 166 38.81 19.69 -6.42
N ALA A 167 39.17 20.97 -6.37
CA ALA A 167 38.79 22.01 -7.30
C ALA A 167 39.42 21.77 -8.69
N GLY A 168 38.69 22.18 -9.72
CA GLY A 168 39.17 22.43 -11.08
C GLY A 168 38.52 23.71 -11.58
#